data_AF-A0A9D1PNF1-F1
#
_entry.id   AF-A0A9D1PNF1-F1
#
_cell.length_a   1.000
_cell.length_b   1.000
_cell.length_c   1.000
_cell.angle_alpha   90.00
_cell.angle_beta   90.00
_cell.angle_gamma   90.00
#
_symmetry.space_group_name_H-M   'P 1'
#
loop_
_entity.id
_entity.type
_entity.pdbx_description
1 polymer ?
#
loop_
_entity_poly.entity_id
_entity_poly.type
_entity_poly.pdbx_seq_one_letter_code
_entity_poly.pdbx_strand_id
1 'polypeptide(L)' 'MKMGIFYLVLGALFTYMAVVSITDSIWNITTILLLVVAALDFGVGFRYIKTSIANRKGE' A
#
# COMPACT_ATOMS: atom_id res chain seq x y z
N MET A 1 0.23 9.79 12.90
CA MET A 1 0.26 10.31 11.50
C MET A 1 1.44 9.82 10.67
N LYS A 2 2.71 10.01 11.09
CA LYS A 2 3.90 9.72 10.25
C LYS A 2 3.96 8.29 9.66
N MET A 3 3.61 7.26 10.45
CA MET A 3 3.68 5.87 9.99
C MET A 3 2.65 5.53 8.90
N GLY A 4 1.42 6.07 8.98
CA GLY A 4 0.37 5.77 8.00
C GLY A 4 0.71 6.27 6.59
N ILE A 5 1.28 7.47 6.50
CA ILE A 5 1.73 8.05 5.23
C ILE A 5 2.89 7.23 4.64
N PHE A 6 3.80 6.74 5.49
CA PHE A 6 4.90 5.88 5.05
C PHE A 6 4.38 4.59 4.38
N TYR A 7 3.40 3.91 4.97
CA TYR A 7 2.79 2.71 4.37
C TYR A 7 2.07 3.03 3.04
N LEU A 8 1.43 4.19 2.90
CA LEU A 8 0.82 4.59 1.62
C LEU A 8 1.86 4.84 0.53
N VAL A 9 2.97 5.49 0.87
CA VAL A 9 4.07 5.75 -0.08
C VAL A 9 4.74 4.43 -0.47
N LEU A 10 4.95 3.54 0.49
CA LEU A 10 5.53 2.22 0.25
C LEU A 10 4.63 1.36 -0.65
N GLY A 11 3.31 1.33 -0.40
CA GLY A 11 2.35 0.65 -1.27
C GLY A 11 2.30 1.23 -2.69
N ALA A 12 2.44 2.55 -2.86
CA ALA A 12 2.54 3.18 -4.17
C ALA A 12 3.83 2.77 -4.91
N LEU A 13 4.95 2.65 -4.19
CA LEU A 13 6.22 2.18 -4.75
C LEU A 13 6.12 0.71 -5.20
N PHE A 14 5.54 -0.17 -4.39
CA PHE A 14 5.31 -1.56 -4.78
C PHE A 14 4.38 -1.67 -5.99
N THR A 15 3.37 -0.80 -6.09
CA THR A 15 2.50 -0.72 -7.27
C THR A 15 3.28 -0.31 -8.51
N TYR A 16 4.16 0.69 -8.41
CA TYR A 16 5.04 1.08 -9.51
C TYR A 16 5.95 -0.07 -9.96
N MET A 17 6.58 -0.77 -9.01
CA MET A 17 7.38 -1.94 -9.32
C MET A 17 6.56 -3.06 -9.97
N ALA A 18 5.32 -3.28 -9.52
CA ALA A 18 4.43 -4.27 -10.12
C ALA A 18 4.16 -3.96 -11.59
N VAL A 19 3.90 -2.68 -11.93
CA VAL A 19 3.66 -2.22 -13.30
C VAL A 19 4.91 -2.41 -14.17
N VAL A 20 6.08 -2.02 -13.66
CA VAL A 20 7.36 -2.20 -14.40
C VAL A 20 7.73 -3.68 -14.55
N SER A 21 7.26 -4.56 -13.65
CA SER A 21 7.47 -6.01 -13.72
C SER A 21 6.60 -6.70 -14.78
N ILE A 22 5.66 -6.00 -15.42
CA ILE A 22 4.84 -6.58 -16.49
C ILE A 22 5.71 -6.69 -17.75
N THR A 23 6.26 -7.88 -18.00
CA THR A 23 6.99 -8.18 -19.23
C THR A 23 6.05 -8.60 -20.35
N ASP A 24 5.34 -9.73 -20.16
CA ASP A 24 4.45 -10.30 -21.19
C ASP A 24 2.99 -10.31 -20.76
N SER A 25 2.72 -10.38 -19.45
CA SER A 25 1.36 -10.50 -18.91
C SER A 25 1.30 -10.07 -17.45
N ILE A 26 0.14 -9.56 -17.05
CA ILE A 26 -0.18 -9.20 -15.67
C ILE A 26 -0.20 -10.46 -14.76
N TRP A 27 -0.33 -11.65 -15.35
CA TRP A 27 -0.33 -12.93 -14.63
C TRP A 27 1.05 -13.41 -14.19
N ASN A 28 2.09 -12.60 -14.36
CA ASN A 28 3.41 -12.93 -13.84
C ASN A 28 3.38 -13.02 -12.31
N ILE A 29 3.95 -14.10 -11.75
CA ILE A 29 4.00 -14.36 -10.30
C ILE A 29 4.60 -13.17 -9.56
N THR A 30 5.64 -12.53 -10.10
CA THR A 30 6.28 -11.36 -9.52
C THR A 30 5.33 -10.16 -9.45
N THR A 31 4.61 -9.87 -10.54
CA THR A 31 3.62 -8.78 -10.58
C THR A 31 2.49 -9.01 -9.57
N ILE A 32 1.97 -10.24 -9.49
CA ILE A 32 0.92 -10.61 -8.52
C ILE A 32 1.44 -10.46 -7.09
N LEU A 33 2.65 -10.94 -6.80
CA LEU A 33 3.25 -10.83 -5.47
C LEU A 33 3.43 -9.37 -5.06
N LEU A 34 3.94 -8.52 -5.97
CA LEU A 34 4.10 -7.08 -5.73
C LEU A 34 2.75 -6.39 -5.48
N LEU A 35 1.71 -6.75 -6.23
CA LEU A 35 0.35 -6.24 -6.01
C LEU A 35 -0.24 -6.66 -4.67
N VAL A 36 -0.01 -7.92 -4.24
CA VAL A 36 -0.46 -8.40 -2.93
C VAL A 36 0.23 -7.62 -1.81
N VAL A 37 1.55 -7.44 -1.89
CA VAL A 37 2.32 -6.65 -0.90
C VAL A 37 1.82 -5.20 -0.88
N ALA A 38 1.66 -4.57 -2.04
CA ALA A 38 1.12 -3.21 -2.14
C ALA A 38 -0.27 -3.09 -1.47
N ALA A 39 -1.15 -4.07 -1.68
CA ALA A 39 -2.49 -4.07 -1.08
C ALA A 39 -2.44 -4.20 0.46
N LEU A 40 -1.51 -5.00 1.00
CA LEU A 40 -1.30 -5.09 2.45
C LEU A 40 -0.80 -3.76 3.03
N ASP A 41 0.18 -3.12 2.37
CA ASP A 41 0.69 -1.81 2.77
C ASP A 41 -0.41 -0.74 2.76
N PHE A 42 -1.24 -0.69 1.70
CA PHE A 42 -2.38 0.21 1.66
C PHE A 42 -3.39 -0.08 2.77
N GLY A 43 -3.73 -1.34 3.02
CA GLY A 43 -4.65 -1.72 4.10
C GLY A 43 -4.17 -1.27 5.48
N VAL A 44 -2.87 -1.45 5.77
CA VAL A 44 -2.25 -0.98 7.01
C VAL A 44 -2.24 0.55 7.07
N GLY A 45 -1.88 1.22 5.97
CA GLY A 45 -1.90 2.69 5.85
C GLY A 45 -3.30 3.27 6.13
N PHE A 46 -4.34 2.71 5.50
CA PHE A 46 -5.73 3.10 5.75
C PHE A 46 -6.16 2.87 7.19
N ARG A 47 -5.75 1.76 7.82
CA ARG A 47 -6.06 1.49 9.23
C ARG A 47 -5.43 2.53 10.15
N TYR A 48 -4.16 2.87 9.92
CA TYR A 48 -3.48 3.92 10.69
C TYR A 48 -4.12 5.29 10.51
N ILE A 49 -4.55 5.64 9.29
CA ILE A 49 -5.26 6.89 9.01
C ILE A 49 -6.61 6.91 9.74
N LYS A 50 -7.39 5.82 9.65
CA LYS A 50 -8.68 5.70 10.35
C LYS A 50 -8.52 5.87 11.87
N THR A 51 -7.56 5.19 12.48
CA THR A 51 -7.27 5.34 13.93
C THR A 51 -6.81 6.75 14.27
N SER A 52 -5.98 7.36 13.42
CA SER A 52 -5.50 8.72 13.62
C SER A 52 -6.60 9.78 13.47
N ILE A 53 -7.60 9.57 12.63
CA ILE A 53 -8.78 10.46 12.50
C ILE A 53 -9.72 10.25 13.70
N ALA A 54 -9.95 9.00 14.11
CA ALA A 54 -10.80 8.68 15.25
C ALA A 54 -10.27 9.28 16.57
N ASN A 55 -8.95 9.23 16.80
CA ASN A 55 -8.34 9.84 17.98
C ASN A 55 -8.45 11.38 18.01
N ARG A 56 -8.65 12.05 16.86
CA ARG A 56 -8.83 13.52 16.81
C ARG A 56 -10.27 13.97 17.09
N LYS A 57 -11.22 13.03 17.17
CA LYS A 57 -12.64 13.33 17.42
C LYS A 57 -13.01 13.23 18.91
N GLY A 58 -12.06 12.87 19.77
CA GLY A 58 -12.21 12.76 21.23
C GLY A 58 -11.51 13.86 22.03
N GLU A 59 -11.02 14.91 21.37
CA GLU A 59 -10.48 16.14 21.98
C GLU A 59 -11.44 17.31 21.73
#